data_AF-A0A0D6KFA3-F1
#
_entry.id   AF-A0A0D6KFA3-F1
#
_cell.length_a   1.000
_cell.length_b   1.000
_cell.length_c   1.000
_cell.angle_alpha   90.00
_cell.angle_beta   90.00
_cell.angle_gamma   90.00
#
_symmetry.space_group_name_H-M   'P 1'
#
loop_
_entity.id
_entity.type
_entity.pdbx_description
1 polymer ?
#
loop_
_entity_poly.entity_id
_entity_poly.type
_entity_poly.pdbx_seq_one_letter_code
_entity_poly.pdbx_strand_id
1 'polypeptide(L)'
;MNRKFIGSQSEVKGGKVLQLKGSCSVEEVLTRQQAALRLKPQISERQLRTYLDLASLYLPSFADFRDEENGGLNRHVKLTNWHLPVLQQIRTCVLLKGLIKTAVELKQHPEKFTGV
;
A
#
# COMPACT_ATOMS: atom_id res chain seq x y z
N MET A 1 34.51 48.25 13.12
CA MET A 1 33.94 47.24 14.05
C MET A 1 33.27 47.95 15.22
N ASN A 2 31.93 47.96 15.23
CA ASN A 2 30.95 48.54 16.19
C ASN A 2 29.54 48.29 15.53
N ARG A 3 28.38 48.22 16.17
CA ARG A 3 27.95 48.19 17.60
C ARG A 3 26.50 47.67 17.70
N LYS A 4 26.21 46.85 18.73
CA LYS A 4 24.93 46.75 19.49
C LYS A 4 23.61 46.27 18.81
N PHE A 5 22.90 45.41 19.56
CA PHE A 5 21.45 45.33 19.83
C PHE A 5 20.44 45.99 18.88
N ILE A 6 19.37 45.25 18.55
CA ILE A 6 17.98 45.44 19.04
C ILE A 6 17.11 44.30 18.45
N GLY A 7 16.19 43.75 19.24
CA GLY A 7 15.17 42.83 18.72
C GLY A 7 13.88 43.58 18.40
N SER A 8 13.08 43.05 17.47
CA SER A 8 11.68 43.46 17.30
C SER A 8 10.82 42.23 17.06
N GLN A 9 9.77 42.09 17.87
CA GLN A 9 8.67 41.19 17.59
C GLN A 9 7.90 41.70 16.38
N SER A 10 7.41 40.79 15.54
CA SER A 10 6.27 41.05 14.67
C SER A 10 5.25 39.94 14.91
N GLU A 11 4.28 40.25 15.75
CA GLU A 11 3.12 39.44 16.04
C GLU A 11 2.30 39.24 14.75
N VAL A 12 2.25 38.01 14.23
CA VAL A 12 1.34 37.65 13.13
C VAL A 12 0.28 36.71 13.66
N LYS A 13 -0.94 37.24 13.78
CA LYS A 13 -2.10 36.64 14.43
C LYS A 13 -2.50 35.31 13.81
N GLY A 14 -2.94 34.38 14.67
CA GLY A 14 -4.07 33.49 14.34
C GLY A 14 -3.91 32.51 13.17
N GLY A 15 -2.69 32.12 12.80
CA GLY A 15 -2.45 31.02 11.86
C GLY A 15 -2.13 29.73 12.59
N LYS A 16 -3.09 28.80 12.71
CA LYS A 16 -2.79 27.43 13.14
C LYS A 16 -1.94 26.79 12.03
N VAL A 17 -0.61 26.82 12.19
CA VAL A 17 0.32 26.12 11.30
C VAL A 17 0.07 24.63 11.46
N LEU A 18 -0.87 24.13 10.68
CA LEU A 18 -1.03 22.71 10.40
C LEU A 18 0.29 22.28 9.75
N GLN A 19 1.18 21.71 10.56
CA GLN A 19 2.29 20.93 10.04
C GLN A 19 1.69 19.76 9.27
N LEU A 20 1.46 19.99 7.98
CA LEU A 20 1.22 18.93 7.01
C LEU A 20 2.50 18.09 7.00
N LYS A 21 2.54 17.10 7.87
CA LYS A 21 3.57 16.07 7.94
C LYS A 21 3.37 15.09 6.79
N GLY A 22 3.19 15.63 5.59
CA GLY A 22 3.00 14.93 4.35
C GLY A 22 4.33 14.35 3.91
N SER A 23 4.61 13.13 4.36
CA SER A 23 5.54 12.28 3.66
C SER A 23 4.95 11.98 2.28
N CYS A 24 5.36 12.75 1.26
CA CYS A 24 5.11 12.42 -0.13
C CYS A 24 5.85 11.12 -0.47
N SER A 25 5.20 9.98 -0.21
CA SER A 25 5.67 8.65 -0.56
C SER A 25 5.65 8.51 -2.08
N VAL A 26 6.80 8.81 -2.71
CA VAL A 26 7.03 8.66 -4.15
C VAL A 26 6.66 7.23 -4.58
N GLU A 27 6.00 7.11 -5.72
CA GLU A 27 5.68 5.81 -6.32
C GLU A 27 6.99 5.06 -6.64
N GLU A 28 7.10 3.84 -6.15
CA GLU A 28 8.25 2.98 -6.41
C GLU A 28 7.77 1.69 -7.07
N VAL A 29 8.22 1.44 -8.31
CA VAL A 29 7.93 0.21 -9.04
C VAL A 29 8.78 -0.93 -8.48
N LEU A 30 8.13 -2.06 -8.19
CA LEU A 30 8.73 -3.22 -7.52
C LEU A 30 8.65 -4.46 -8.41
N THR A 31 9.71 -5.26 -8.42
CA THR A 31 9.62 -6.63 -8.91
C THR A 31 8.77 -7.48 -7.95
N ARG A 32 8.19 -8.58 -8.45
CA ARG A 32 7.45 -9.52 -7.60
C ARG A 32 8.33 -10.06 -6.45
N GLN A 33 9.62 -10.31 -6.70
CA GLN A 33 10.57 -10.71 -5.67
C GLN A 33 10.79 -9.62 -4.61
N GLN A 34 10.99 -8.36 -5.01
CA GLN A 34 11.16 -7.23 -4.08
C GLN A 34 9.92 -7.01 -3.20
N ALA A 35 8.72 -7.08 -3.78
CA ALA A 35 7.48 -6.98 -3.02
C ALA A 35 7.31 -8.12 -2.00
N ALA A 36 7.62 -9.36 -2.39
CA ALA A 36 7.55 -10.52 -1.50
C ALA A 36 8.51 -10.42 -0.28
N LEU A 37 9.68 -9.80 -0.47
CA LEU A 37 10.66 -9.51 0.58
C LEU A 37 10.28 -8.30 1.48
N ARG A 38 9.41 -7.39 1.00
CA ARG A 38 8.93 -6.23 1.78
C ARG A 38 7.76 -6.54 2.71
N LEU A 39 6.98 -7.57 2.39
CA LEU A 39 5.92 -8.05 3.27
C LEU A 39 6.50 -8.71 4.53
N LYS A 40 5.76 -8.65 5.65
CA LYS A 40 6.24 -9.07 6.97
C LYS A 40 5.29 -10.05 7.69
N PRO A 41 5.80 -11.18 8.23
CA PRO A 41 7.03 -11.87 7.81
C PRO A 41 7.15 -12.05 6.29
N GLN A 42 8.38 -12.19 5.79
CA GLN A 42 8.64 -12.37 4.35
C GLN A 42 7.90 -13.59 3.78
N ILE A 43 7.60 -13.54 2.49
CA ILE A 43 6.91 -14.60 1.77
C ILE A 43 7.66 -15.00 0.51
N SER A 44 7.33 -16.16 -0.05
CA SER A 44 7.79 -16.57 -1.38
C SER A 44 7.06 -15.79 -2.48
N GLU A 45 7.69 -15.67 -3.66
CA GLU A 45 7.04 -15.08 -4.83
C GLU A 45 5.76 -15.86 -5.23
N ARG A 46 5.72 -17.18 -5.01
CA ARG A 46 4.52 -18.00 -5.24
C ARG A 46 3.35 -17.55 -4.37
N GLN A 47 3.59 -17.31 -3.08
CA GLN A 47 2.57 -16.77 -2.17
C GLN A 47 2.15 -15.36 -2.57
N LEU A 48 3.09 -14.50 -2.99
CA LEU A 48 2.75 -13.17 -3.49
C LEU A 48 1.82 -13.26 -4.72
N ARG A 49 2.12 -14.13 -5.68
CA ARG A 49 1.25 -14.38 -6.85
C ARG A 49 -0.15 -14.81 -6.41
N THR A 50 -0.28 -15.71 -5.42
CA THR A 50 -1.59 -16.09 -4.87
C THR A 50 -2.33 -14.91 -4.23
N TYR A 51 -1.64 -14.00 -3.53
CA TYR A 51 -2.29 -12.82 -2.92
C TYR A 51 -2.68 -11.77 -3.96
N LEU A 52 -1.90 -11.64 -5.04
CA LEU A 52 -2.23 -10.77 -6.18
C LEU A 52 -3.46 -11.28 -6.95
N ASP A 53 -3.57 -12.60 -7.16
CA ASP A 53 -4.73 -13.21 -7.83
C ASP A 53 -6.01 -13.05 -6.98
N LEU A 54 -5.91 -13.28 -5.66
CA LEU A 54 -7.00 -12.96 -4.73
C LEU A 54 -7.38 -11.47 -4.72
N ALA A 55 -6.40 -10.57 -4.79
CA ALA A 55 -6.67 -9.14 -4.84
C ALA A 55 -7.38 -8.76 -6.16
N SER A 56 -6.89 -9.26 -7.30
CA SER A 56 -7.44 -8.94 -8.63
C SER A 56 -8.85 -9.51 -8.87
N LEU A 57 -9.25 -10.53 -8.11
CA LEU A 57 -10.61 -11.08 -8.13
C LEU A 57 -11.66 -10.21 -7.42
N TYR A 58 -11.27 -9.43 -6.41
CA TYR A 58 -12.21 -8.85 -5.44
C TYR A 58 -12.00 -7.36 -5.12
N LEU A 59 -10.84 -6.80 -5.44
CA LEU A 59 -10.49 -5.41 -5.12
C LEU A 59 -10.36 -4.58 -6.41
N PRO A 60 -11.17 -3.52 -6.58
CA PRO A 60 -11.10 -2.66 -7.77
C PRO A 60 -9.71 -2.06 -8.03
N SER A 61 -8.95 -1.74 -6.98
CA SER A 61 -7.57 -1.25 -7.06
C SER A 61 -6.55 -2.28 -7.57
N PHE A 62 -6.97 -3.52 -7.80
CA PHE A 62 -6.15 -4.58 -8.39
C PHE A 62 -6.75 -5.17 -9.67
N ALA A 63 -7.83 -4.58 -10.21
CA ALA A 63 -8.51 -5.09 -11.40
C ALA A 63 -7.56 -5.30 -12.59
N ASP A 64 -6.68 -4.33 -12.87
CA ASP A 64 -5.70 -4.38 -13.95
C ASP A 64 -4.75 -5.59 -13.87
N PHE A 65 -4.49 -6.13 -12.65
CA PHE A 65 -3.67 -7.32 -12.49
C PHE A 65 -4.36 -8.60 -12.98
N ARG A 66 -5.65 -8.56 -13.32
CA ARG A 66 -6.35 -9.67 -13.95
C ARG A 66 -6.31 -9.52 -15.47
N ASP A 67 -5.98 -10.61 -16.13
CA ASP A 67 -6.00 -10.72 -17.59
C ASP A 67 -7.42 -11.12 -18.03
N GLU A 68 -8.05 -10.34 -18.91
CA GLU A 68 -9.42 -10.59 -19.35
C GLU A 68 -9.55 -11.79 -20.30
N GLU A 69 -8.51 -12.12 -21.08
CA GLU A 69 -8.55 -13.19 -22.08
C GLU A 69 -8.36 -14.57 -21.45
N ASN A 70 -7.42 -14.69 -20.49
CA ASN A 70 -7.09 -15.96 -19.85
C ASN A 70 -7.51 -16.09 -18.38
N GLY A 71 -8.04 -15.03 -17.77
CA GLY A 71 -8.47 -15.01 -16.37
C GLY A 71 -7.33 -15.18 -15.35
N GLY A 72 -6.07 -15.08 -15.80
CA GLY A 72 -4.88 -15.20 -14.96
C GLY A 72 -4.35 -13.86 -14.49
N LEU A 73 -3.10 -13.86 -14.00
CA LEU A 73 -2.40 -12.63 -13.63
C LEU A 73 -1.72 -11.97 -14.83
N ASN A 74 -2.13 -10.74 -15.11
CA ASN A 74 -1.47 -9.86 -16.07
C ASN A 74 -0.03 -9.57 -15.62
N ARG A 75 0.93 -9.92 -16.48
CA ARG A 75 2.37 -9.78 -16.20
C ARG A 75 2.92 -8.39 -16.54
N HIS A 76 2.16 -7.60 -17.30
CA HIS A 76 2.58 -6.29 -17.79
C HIS A 76 2.27 -5.15 -16.81
N VAL A 77 1.32 -5.35 -15.88
CA VAL A 77 0.98 -4.35 -14.87
C VAL A 77 2.08 -4.21 -13.82
N LYS A 78 2.50 -2.97 -13.61
CA LYS A 78 3.53 -2.59 -12.65
C LYS A 78 3.02 -2.78 -11.23
N LEU A 79 3.71 -3.62 -10.46
CA LEU A 79 3.52 -3.65 -9.02
C LEU A 79 4.29 -2.49 -8.40
N THR A 80 3.71 -1.83 -7.39
CA THR A 80 4.32 -0.65 -6.75
C THR A 80 4.26 -0.72 -5.23
N ASN A 81 5.01 0.13 -4.55
CA ASN A 81 4.97 0.28 -3.09
C ASN A 81 3.56 0.56 -2.53
N TRP A 82 2.69 1.26 -3.27
CA TRP A 82 1.30 1.55 -2.86
C TRP A 82 0.40 0.30 -2.78
N HIS A 83 0.77 -0.80 -3.44
CA HIS A 83 0.03 -2.07 -3.36
C HIS A 83 0.38 -2.89 -2.10
N LEU A 84 1.50 -2.59 -1.44
CA LEU A 84 2.01 -3.38 -0.32
C LEU A 84 1.09 -3.39 0.92
N PRO A 85 0.44 -2.29 1.34
CA PRO A 85 -0.45 -2.31 2.51
C PRO A 85 -1.61 -3.30 2.36
N VAL A 86 -2.24 -3.33 1.18
CA VAL A 86 -3.32 -4.27 0.85
C VAL A 86 -2.82 -5.72 0.85
N LEU A 87 -1.70 -5.98 0.16
CA LEU A 87 -1.08 -7.30 0.13
C LEU A 87 -0.64 -7.77 1.53
N GLN A 88 -0.25 -6.85 2.41
CA GLN A 88 0.06 -7.11 3.81
C GLN A 88 -1.20 -7.45 4.63
N GLN A 89 -2.33 -6.77 4.40
CA GLN A 89 -3.62 -7.10 5.03
C GLN A 89 -4.12 -8.49 4.58
N ILE A 90 -4.06 -8.80 3.28
CA ILE A 90 -4.38 -10.12 2.71
C ILE A 90 -3.49 -11.19 3.35
N ARG A 91 -2.16 -10.98 3.37
CA ARG A 91 -1.20 -11.88 3.99
C ARG A 91 -1.53 -12.15 5.47
N THR A 92 -1.77 -11.10 6.26
CA THR A 92 -2.14 -11.24 7.68
C THR A 92 -3.41 -12.06 7.85
N CYS A 93 -4.43 -11.82 7.01
CA CYS A 93 -5.64 -12.63 6.98
C CYS A 93 -5.36 -14.11 6.64
N VAL A 94 -4.58 -14.39 5.60
CA VAL A 94 -4.23 -15.77 5.23
C VAL A 94 -3.47 -16.48 6.36
N LEU A 95 -2.60 -15.77 7.08
CA LEU A 95 -1.88 -16.34 8.23
C LEU A 95 -2.80 -16.66 9.42
N LEU A 96 -3.82 -15.83 9.69
CA LEU A 96 -4.71 -16.00 10.84
C LEU A 96 -5.85 -17.03 10.62
N LYS A 97 -6.41 -17.09 9.40
CA LYS A 97 -7.64 -17.87 9.11
C LYS A 97 -7.55 -18.75 7.85
N GLY A 98 -6.40 -18.75 7.16
CA GLY A 98 -6.20 -19.53 5.94
C GLY A 98 -6.73 -18.86 4.68
N LEU A 99 -6.35 -19.44 3.53
CA LEU A 99 -6.60 -18.86 2.21
C LEU A 99 -8.09 -18.76 1.87
N ILE A 100 -8.85 -19.84 2.06
CA ILE A 100 -10.28 -19.92 1.69
C ILE A 100 -11.12 -18.91 2.47
N LYS A 101 -10.94 -18.82 3.81
CA LYS A 101 -11.67 -17.84 4.62
C LYS A 101 -11.30 -16.40 4.27
N THR A 102 -10.05 -16.16 3.85
CA THR A 102 -9.62 -14.83 3.37
C THR A 102 -10.25 -14.49 2.03
N ALA A 103 -10.38 -15.44 1.10
CA ALA A 103 -11.08 -15.23 -0.18
C ALA A 103 -12.58 -14.93 0.01
N VAL A 104 -13.25 -15.64 0.94
CA VAL A 104 -14.65 -15.36 1.30
C VAL A 104 -14.79 -13.95 1.87
N GLU A 105 -13.89 -13.54 2.78
CA GLU A 105 -13.96 -12.20 3.37
C GLU A 105 -13.57 -11.08 2.39
N LEU A 106 -12.62 -11.30 1.47
CA LEU A 106 -12.35 -10.37 0.36
C LEU A 106 -13.59 -10.17 -0.53
N LYS A 107 -14.33 -11.25 -0.82
CA LYS A 107 -15.55 -11.20 -1.63
C LYS A 107 -16.72 -10.50 -0.92
N GLN A 108 -16.85 -10.67 0.39
CA GLN A 108 -17.96 -10.14 1.18
C GLN A 108 -17.69 -8.73 1.74
N HIS A 109 -16.43 -8.43 2.02
CA HIS A 109 -15.96 -7.25 2.74
C HIS A 109 -14.67 -6.66 2.15
N PRO A 110 -14.65 -6.31 0.85
CA PRO A 110 -13.46 -5.75 0.20
C PRO A 110 -12.96 -4.44 0.86
N GLU A 111 -13.87 -3.68 1.50
CA GLU A 111 -13.56 -2.44 2.22
C GLU A 111 -12.53 -2.63 3.35
N LYS A 112 -12.46 -3.82 3.97
CA LYS A 112 -11.49 -4.16 5.02
C LYS A 112 -10.05 -4.30 4.52
N PHE A 113 -9.85 -4.30 3.20
CA PHE A 113 -8.56 -4.53 2.54
C PHE A 113 -8.07 -3.30 1.75
N THR A 114 -8.60 -2.12 2.04
CA THR A 114 -8.32 -0.89 1.27
C THR A 114 -6.96 -0.23 1.58
N GLY A 115 -6.23 -0.71 2.59
CA GLY A 115 -4.87 -0.24 2.90
C GLY A 115 -4.77 1.19 3.46
N VAL A 116 -5.90 1.79 3.88
CA VAL A 116 -6.04 3.12 4.50
C VAL A 116 -5.99 3.01 6.03
#